data_AF-A0A2R6NF72-F1
#
_entry.id   AF-A0A2R6NF72-F1
#
_cell.length_a   1.000
_cell.length_b   1.000
_cell.length_c   1.000
_cell.angle_alpha   90.00
_cell.angle_beta   90.00
_cell.angle_gamma   90.00
#
_symmetry.space_group_name_H-M   'P 1'
#
loop_
_entity.id
_entity.type
_entity.pdbx_description
1 polymer ?
#
loop_
_entity_poly.entity_id
_entity_poly.type
_entity_poly.pdbx_seq_one_letter_code
_entity_poly.pdbx_strand_id
1 'polypeptide(L)'
;MAFHQAQADGVCLRHPDVLGVHQNLTHEAAVNLLIRSITIAQTTPFVWGYIDRPTEGQLYLVFMAPALPFPVDGIRYQEQEQRYSIPVGSGRELEIMEVKFGFIPGMDQTAFRVRRRYRFSKAGPAQLVLVHYSRGPSMPVIPTLMNQPIRQYPLRNYNEPAVYVMGERQGQKLYPNAPGGIPPGADRMQPMPPSAIGAGFGNPQAMLAQQSNNMEALERRSQRERDRSGSVNTAKVQSEVEVLQAKAASRQAAREAAQLSDVSMDGLSAPISEGMQA
;
A
#
# COMPACT_ATOMS: atom_id res chain seq x y z
N MET A 1 8.86 1.09 1.33
CA MET A 1 8.76 0.65 -0.08
C MET A 1 7.62 -0.36 -0.33
N ALA A 2 7.36 -1.34 0.55
CA ALA A 2 6.32 -2.37 0.32
C ALA A 2 4.88 -1.85 0.06
N PHE A 3 4.43 -0.82 0.78
CA PHE A 3 3.06 -0.27 0.63
C PHE A 3 2.77 0.30 -0.78
N HIS A 4 3.77 0.88 -1.45
CA HIS A 4 3.57 1.50 -2.77
C HIS A 4 3.51 0.44 -3.88
N GLN A 5 4.29 -0.64 -3.77
CA GLN A 5 4.30 -1.71 -4.76
C GLN A 5 3.06 -2.62 -4.66
N ALA A 6 2.62 -2.91 -3.43
CA ALA A 6 1.39 -3.67 -3.19
C ALA A 6 0.14 -2.99 -3.78
N GLN A 7 0.09 -1.66 -3.75
CA GLN A 7 -1.02 -0.88 -4.30
C GLN A 7 -1.09 -0.92 -5.84
N ALA A 8 0.07 -0.95 -6.52
CA ALA A 8 0.12 -1.10 -7.98
C ALA A 8 -0.48 -2.43 -8.44
N ASP A 9 -0.33 -3.48 -7.64
CA ASP A 9 -0.94 -4.80 -7.89
C ASP A 9 -2.42 -4.86 -7.44
N GLY A 10 -2.95 -3.80 -6.82
CA GLY A 10 -4.32 -3.74 -6.29
C GLY A 10 -4.49 -4.46 -4.94
N VAL A 11 -3.40 -4.74 -4.24
CA VAL A 11 -3.42 -5.29 -2.87
C VAL A 11 -3.61 -4.15 -1.87
N CYS A 12 -4.36 -4.41 -0.81
CA CYS A 12 -4.44 -3.52 0.34
C CYS A 12 -4.42 -4.31 1.65
N LEU A 13 -4.14 -3.58 2.72
CA LEU A 13 -4.17 -4.12 4.06
C LEU A 13 -5.60 -4.01 4.58
N ARG A 14 -6.31 -5.14 4.71
CA ARG A 14 -7.72 -5.20 5.10
C ARG A 14 -7.92 -6.00 6.37
N HIS A 15 -9.00 -5.71 7.09
CA HIS A 15 -9.46 -6.57 8.16
C HIS A 15 -9.71 -7.99 7.59
N PRO A 16 -9.31 -9.05 8.31
CA PRO A 16 -9.42 -10.43 7.82
C PRO A 16 -10.87 -10.78 7.47
N ASP A 17 -11.80 -10.41 8.35
CA ASP A 17 -13.23 -10.66 8.18
C ASP A 17 -13.93 -9.52 7.43
N VAL A 18 -14.93 -9.88 6.63
CA VAL A 18 -15.88 -8.93 6.04
C VAL A 18 -16.90 -8.49 7.08
N LEU A 19 -17.20 -7.19 7.14
CA LEU A 19 -18.05 -6.60 8.19
C LEU A 19 -19.56 -6.76 7.92
N GLY A 20 -19.95 -7.87 7.28
CA GLY A 20 -21.32 -8.15 6.88
C GLY A 20 -21.75 -7.52 5.54
N VAL A 21 -23.04 -7.65 5.23
CA VAL A 21 -23.68 -7.15 4.02
C VAL A 21 -24.79 -6.17 4.42
N HIS A 22 -24.70 -4.93 3.92
CA HIS A 22 -25.64 -3.85 4.21
C HIS A 22 -26.17 -3.25 2.90
N GLN A 23 -27.47 -3.34 2.65
CA GLN A 23 -28.04 -2.81 1.40
C GLN A 23 -27.88 -1.28 1.28
N ASN A 24 -28.10 -0.57 2.38
CA ASN A 24 -27.91 0.86 2.46
C ASN A 24 -27.17 1.20 3.76
N LEU A 25 -26.22 2.12 3.68
CA LEU A 25 -25.43 2.56 4.83
C LEU A 25 -25.58 4.07 5.00
N THR A 26 -26.27 4.47 6.06
CA THR A 26 -26.42 5.88 6.43
C THR A 26 -25.10 6.45 6.94
N HIS A 27 -24.94 7.77 6.88
CA HIS A 27 -23.73 8.43 7.40
C HIS A 27 -23.54 8.18 8.89
N GLU A 28 -24.61 8.21 9.68
CA GLU A 28 -24.57 7.93 11.12
C GLU A 28 -24.13 6.48 11.39
N ALA A 29 -24.67 5.52 10.64
CA ALA A 29 -24.24 4.12 10.75
C ALA A 29 -22.76 3.94 10.38
N ALA A 30 -22.29 4.65 9.34
CA ALA A 30 -20.88 4.66 8.96
C ALA A 30 -19.97 5.23 10.06
N VAL A 31 -20.39 6.32 10.73
CA VAL A 31 -19.67 6.89 11.88
C VAL A 31 -19.58 5.89 13.03
N ASN A 32 -20.69 5.24 13.39
CA ASN A 32 -20.73 4.23 14.45
C ASN A 32 -19.86 3.01 14.12
N LEU A 33 -19.84 2.57 12.86
CA LEU A 33 -18.94 1.51 12.39
C LEU A 33 -17.47 1.95 12.43
N LEU A 34 -17.16 3.18 12.03
CA LEU A 34 -15.80 3.71 12.08
C LEU A 34 -15.30 3.81 13.53
N ILE A 35 -16.13 4.27 14.47
CA ILE A 35 -15.76 4.31 15.89
C ILE A 35 -15.43 2.90 16.40
N ARG A 36 -16.28 1.90 16.11
CA ARG A 36 -16.01 0.49 16.46
C ARG A 36 -14.74 -0.05 15.79
N SER A 37 -14.50 0.35 14.55
CA SER A 37 -13.33 -0.06 13.78
C SER A 37 -12.01 0.39 14.41
N ILE A 38 -12.01 1.52 15.15
CA ILE A 38 -10.83 1.97 15.91
C ILE A 38 -10.45 0.94 16.97
N THR A 39 -11.43 0.46 17.75
CA THR A 39 -11.21 -0.56 18.78
C THR A 39 -10.74 -1.87 18.15
N ILE A 40 -11.40 -2.30 17.07
CA ILE A 40 -11.03 -3.54 16.34
C ILE A 40 -9.59 -3.45 15.80
N ALA A 41 -9.20 -2.31 15.24
CA ALA A 41 -7.87 -2.12 14.66
C ALA A 41 -6.72 -2.14 15.69
N GLN A 42 -7.02 -1.91 16.97
CA GLN A 42 -6.03 -2.02 18.05
C GLN A 42 -5.75 -3.47 18.45
N THR A 43 -6.74 -4.36 18.32
CA THR A 43 -6.65 -5.75 18.79
C THR A 43 -6.45 -6.76 17.67
N THR A 44 -6.84 -6.42 16.44
CA THR A 44 -6.87 -7.36 15.33
C THR A 44 -5.82 -6.98 14.27
N PRO A 45 -4.92 -7.89 13.90
CA PRO A 45 -3.97 -7.67 12.81
C PRO A 45 -4.70 -7.68 11.47
N PHE A 46 -4.30 -6.80 10.57
CA PHE A 46 -4.85 -6.75 9.22
C PHE A 46 -4.03 -7.63 8.30
N VAL A 47 -4.68 -8.20 7.30
CA VAL A 47 -4.06 -9.09 6.31
C VAL A 47 -3.92 -8.38 4.98
N TRP A 48 -2.85 -8.69 4.27
CA TRP A 48 -2.71 -8.25 2.90
C TRP A 48 -3.60 -9.09 1.99
N GLY A 49 -4.41 -8.43 1.18
CA GLY A 49 -5.27 -9.13 0.24
C GLY A 49 -5.89 -8.22 -0.79
N TYR A 50 -6.52 -8.86 -1.77
CA TYR A 50 -7.31 -8.17 -2.78
C TYR A 50 -8.74 -7.95 -2.29
N ILE A 51 -9.30 -6.84 -2.72
CA ILE A 51 -10.74 -6.73 -2.92
C ILE A 51 -10.93 -7.03 -4.41
N ASP A 52 -11.80 -7.97 -4.76
CA ASP A 52 -12.04 -8.34 -6.15
C ASP A 52 -13.51 -8.57 -6.37
N ARG A 53 -14.09 -7.77 -7.28
CA ARG A 53 -15.49 -7.84 -7.71
C ARG A 53 -16.45 -8.06 -6.53
N PRO A 54 -16.40 -7.18 -5.51
CA PRO A 54 -17.19 -7.33 -4.31
C PRO A 54 -18.68 -7.36 -4.63
N THR A 55 -19.40 -8.13 -3.84
CA THR A 55 -20.85 -8.28 -3.94
C THR A 55 -21.57 -7.01 -3.45
N GLU A 56 -22.82 -6.85 -3.87
CA GLU A 56 -23.65 -5.73 -3.40
C GLU A 56 -23.88 -5.82 -1.90
N GLY A 57 -23.76 -4.68 -1.23
CA GLY A 57 -23.87 -4.51 0.21
C GLY A 57 -22.60 -4.84 0.99
N GLN A 58 -21.56 -5.38 0.35
CA GLN A 58 -20.36 -5.82 1.03
C GLN A 58 -19.58 -4.66 1.65
N LEU A 59 -19.05 -4.91 2.85
CA LEU A 59 -18.38 -3.91 3.67
C LEU A 59 -16.98 -4.38 4.08
N TYR A 60 -16.00 -3.52 3.86
CA TYR A 60 -14.60 -3.77 4.19
C TYR A 60 -14.04 -2.66 5.06
N LEU A 61 -13.18 -3.04 6.01
CA LEU A 61 -12.32 -2.12 6.73
C LEU A 61 -10.90 -2.25 6.20
N VAL A 62 -10.35 -1.15 5.71
CA VAL A 62 -9.03 -1.10 5.06
C VAL A 62 -8.16 -0.06 5.75
N PHE A 63 -6.87 -0.35 5.87
CA PHE A 63 -5.87 0.60 6.32
C PHE A 63 -5.07 1.14 5.13
N MET A 64 -5.13 2.46 4.92
CA MET A 64 -4.56 3.13 3.76
C MET A 64 -4.21 4.58 4.07
N ALA A 65 -3.05 5.05 3.60
CA ALA A 65 -2.69 6.46 3.73
C ALA A 65 -3.62 7.36 2.88
N PRO A 66 -4.08 8.52 3.40
CA PRO A 66 -5.08 9.35 2.74
C PRO A 66 -4.75 9.86 1.33
N ALA A 67 -3.46 9.98 1.03
CA ALA A 67 -2.93 10.47 -0.25
C ALA A 67 -2.79 9.37 -1.32
N LEU A 68 -2.96 8.10 -0.95
CA LEU A 68 -2.83 6.99 -1.89
C LEU A 68 -4.15 6.76 -2.65
N PRO A 69 -4.08 6.40 -3.94
CA PRO A 69 -5.26 6.00 -4.70
C PRO A 69 -5.86 4.71 -4.12
N PHE A 70 -7.15 4.48 -4.36
CA PHE A 70 -7.75 3.21 -3.96
C PHE A 70 -7.21 2.07 -4.84
N PRO A 71 -6.91 0.87 -4.29
CA PRO A 71 -6.51 -0.29 -5.08
C PRO A 71 -7.60 -0.65 -6.08
N VAL A 72 -7.17 -1.25 -7.19
CA VAL A 72 -8.12 -1.80 -8.17
C VAL A 72 -8.88 -2.96 -7.54
N ASP A 73 -10.20 -2.81 -7.45
CA ASP A 73 -11.13 -3.76 -6.84
C ASP A 73 -11.90 -4.62 -7.86
N GLY A 74 -11.48 -4.57 -9.13
CA GLY A 74 -12.14 -5.28 -10.24
C GLY A 74 -13.40 -4.60 -10.77
N ILE A 75 -13.80 -3.45 -10.21
CA ILE A 75 -14.93 -2.64 -10.68
C ILE A 75 -14.40 -1.41 -11.41
N ARG A 76 -14.94 -1.11 -12.58
CA ARG A 76 -14.75 0.16 -13.29
C ARG A 76 -15.92 1.08 -13.05
N TYR A 77 -15.67 2.37 -13.01
CA TYR A 77 -16.69 3.39 -12.85
C TYR A 77 -16.71 4.32 -14.05
N GLN A 78 -17.92 4.75 -14.43
CA GLN A 78 -18.11 5.69 -15.53
C GLN A 78 -17.96 7.15 -15.09
N GLU A 79 -18.18 7.41 -13.80
CA GLU A 79 -18.03 8.73 -13.19
C GLU A 79 -16.72 8.85 -12.40
N GLN A 80 -16.29 10.10 -12.22
CA GLN A 80 -15.21 10.44 -11.32
C GLN A 80 -15.68 10.36 -9.86
N GLU A 81 -14.76 9.99 -8.97
CA GLU A 81 -15.04 9.93 -7.54
C GLU A 81 -15.23 11.34 -6.98
N GLN A 82 -16.40 11.57 -6.36
CA GLN A 82 -16.75 12.81 -5.69
C GLN A 82 -16.34 12.74 -4.23
N ARG A 83 -15.67 13.77 -3.72
CA ARG A 83 -15.23 13.86 -2.33
C ARG A 83 -15.89 15.05 -1.65
N TYR A 84 -16.47 14.81 -0.48
CA TYR A 84 -17.06 15.84 0.38
C TYR A 84 -16.95 15.45 1.85
N SER A 85 -17.06 16.44 2.73
CA SER A 85 -16.95 16.24 4.18
C SER A 85 -18.16 16.79 4.90
N ILE A 86 -18.60 16.09 5.95
CA ILE A 86 -19.72 16.51 6.80
C ILE A 86 -19.29 16.55 8.28
N PRO A 87 -19.72 17.54 9.06
CA PRO A 87 -19.51 17.54 10.50
C PRO A 87 -20.40 16.46 11.15
N VAL A 88 -19.84 15.65 12.04
CA VAL A 88 -20.54 14.52 12.68
C VAL A 88 -20.57 14.61 14.21
N GLY A 89 -20.34 15.81 14.75
CA GLY A 89 -20.32 16.09 16.19
C GLY A 89 -18.97 15.79 16.85
N SER A 90 -18.80 16.25 18.10
CA SER A 90 -17.58 16.04 18.90
C SER A 90 -16.28 16.50 18.22
N GLY A 91 -16.36 17.54 17.38
CA GLY A 91 -15.21 18.05 16.61
C GLY A 91 -14.71 17.13 15.50
N ARG A 92 -15.44 16.05 15.19
CA ARG A 92 -15.12 15.12 14.10
C ARG A 92 -15.75 15.56 12.78
N GLU A 93 -15.03 15.28 11.71
CA GLU A 93 -15.53 15.41 10.35
C GLU A 93 -15.43 14.05 9.66
N LEU A 94 -16.53 13.65 9.03
CA LEU A 94 -16.61 12.46 8.20
C LEU A 94 -16.36 12.88 6.76
N GLU A 95 -15.30 12.35 6.17
CA GLU A 95 -15.01 12.49 4.76
C GLU A 95 -15.59 11.29 4.01
N ILE A 96 -16.33 11.61 2.95
CA ILE A 96 -17.04 10.66 2.11
C ILE A 96 -16.50 10.82 0.70
N MET A 97 -16.08 9.69 0.12
CA MET A 97 -15.65 9.60 -1.27
C MET A 97 -16.56 8.61 -1.97
N GLU A 98 -17.38 9.12 -2.88
CA GLU A 98 -18.44 8.37 -3.57
C GLU A 98 -18.13 8.29 -5.06
N VAL A 99 -18.26 7.09 -5.62
CA VAL A 99 -18.18 6.88 -7.07
C VAL A 99 -19.33 5.99 -7.52
N LYS A 100 -20.03 6.41 -8.57
CA LYS A 100 -21.25 5.76 -9.07
C LYS A 100 -21.04 5.14 -10.45
N PHE A 101 -22.05 4.39 -10.88
CA PHE A 101 -22.10 3.71 -12.16
C PHE A 101 -20.90 2.78 -12.34
N GLY A 102 -20.74 1.89 -11.37
CA GLY A 102 -19.77 0.83 -11.35
C GLY A 102 -20.24 -0.42 -12.11
N PHE A 103 -19.34 -1.03 -12.87
CA PHE A 103 -19.56 -2.28 -13.62
C PHE A 103 -18.28 -3.13 -13.65
N ILE A 104 -18.44 -4.43 -13.85
CA ILE A 104 -17.36 -5.40 -14.04
C ILE A 104 -17.20 -5.63 -15.56
N PRO A 105 -16.07 -5.24 -16.16
CA PRO A 105 -15.82 -5.43 -17.58
C PRO A 105 -15.98 -6.89 -18.02
N GLY A 106 -16.66 -7.12 -19.14
CA GLY A 106 -16.89 -8.45 -19.70
C GLY A 106 -17.97 -9.28 -19.00
N MET A 107 -18.57 -8.76 -17.91
CA MET A 107 -19.66 -9.43 -17.20
C MET A 107 -20.95 -8.61 -17.21
N ASP A 108 -20.88 -7.34 -16.84
CA ASP A 108 -22.08 -6.51 -16.76
C ASP A 108 -22.31 -5.74 -18.06
N GLN A 109 -23.58 -5.67 -18.49
CA GLN A 109 -24.02 -4.83 -19.60
C GLN A 109 -24.50 -3.44 -19.14
N THR A 110 -24.80 -3.30 -17.85
CA THR A 110 -25.27 -2.06 -17.22
C THR A 110 -24.41 -1.73 -16.01
N ALA A 111 -24.13 -0.44 -15.82
CA ALA A 111 -23.42 0.08 -14.67
C ALA A 111 -24.39 0.49 -13.56
N PHE A 112 -24.32 -0.19 -12.42
CA PHE A 112 -25.26 0.00 -11.30
C PHE A 112 -24.58 -0.02 -9.92
N ARG A 113 -23.29 -0.32 -9.81
CA ARG A 113 -22.60 -0.37 -8.51
C ARG A 113 -22.19 1.02 -8.05
N VAL A 114 -22.17 1.22 -6.75
CA VAL A 114 -21.70 2.44 -6.09
C VAL A 114 -20.70 2.03 -5.03
N ARG A 115 -19.55 2.69 -4.99
CA ARG A 115 -18.57 2.54 -3.90
C ARG A 115 -18.51 3.82 -3.10
N ARG A 116 -18.68 3.70 -1.79
CA ARG A 116 -18.49 4.79 -0.83
C ARG A 116 -17.35 4.44 0.10
N ARG A 117 -16.44 5.39 0.29
CA ARG A 117 -15.34 5.30 1.24
C ARG A 117 -15.56 6.35 2.32
N TYR A 118 -15.59 5.90 3.57
CA TYR A 118 -15.80 6.73 4.73
C TYR A 118 -14.54 6.71 5.59
N ARG A 119 -14.10 7.89 6.03
CA ARG A 119 -13.02 8.03 7.01
C ARG A 119 -13.20 9.29 7.83
N PHE A 120 -12.55 9.36 8.99
CA PHE A 120 -12.47 10.62 9.72
C PHE A 120 -11.39 11.52 9.11
N SER A 121 -11.75 12.72 8.65
CA SER A 121 -10.76 13.73 8.22
C SER A 121 -10.19 14.52 9.41
N LYS A 122 -11.00 14.70 10.46
CA LYS A 122 -10.61 15.37 11.71
C LYS A 122 -10.98 14.55 12.93
N ALA A 123 -10.16 14.66 13.98
CA ALA A 123 -10.37 14.05 15.29
C ALA A 123 -10.64 12.51 15.27
N GLY A 124 -9.89 11.79 14.42
CA GLY A 124 -9.89 10.33 14.31
C GLY A 124 -8.77 9.82 13.39
N PRO A 125 -8.55 8.50 13.32
CA PRO A 125 -7.51 7.92 12.46
C PRO A 125 -7.92 7.98 10.98
N ALA A 126 -7.33 8.93 10.23
CA ALA A 126 -7.60 9.12 8.81
C ALA A 126 -7.15 7.94 7.92
N GLN A 127 -6.32 7.05 8.47
CA GLN A 127 -5.81 5.88 7.75
C GLN A 127 -6.80 4.70 7.74
N LEU A 128 -7.79 4.69 8.65
CA LEU A 128 -8.86 3.70 8.63
C LEU A 128 -9.96 4.16 7.68
N VAL A 129 -10.20 3.34 6.66
CA VAL A 129 -11.19 3.60 5.63
C VAL A 129 -12.20 2.46 5.62
N LEU A 130 -13.46 2.83 5.84
CA LEU A 130 -14.60 1.93 5.67
C LEU A 130 -15.06 2.00 4.22
N VAL A 131 -15.07 0.87 3.51
CA VAL A 131 -15.44 0.78 2.10
C VAL A 131 -16.74 0.01 1.99
N HIS A 132 -17.76 0.63 1.42
CA HIS A 132 -19.08 0.04 1.22
C HIS A 132 -19.42 -0.01 -0.27
N TYR A 133 -19.78 -1.21 -0.73
CA TYR A 133 -20.29 -1.44 -2.07
C TYR A 133 -21.80 -1.57 -2.00
N SER A 134 -22.53 -0.80 -2.80
CA SER A 134 -23.99 -0.82 -2.82
C SER A 134 -24.52 -0.75 -4.24
N ARG A 135 -25.81 -1.03 -4.40
CA ARG A 135 -26.52 -0.84 -5.66
C ARG A 135 -27.02 0.61 -5.74
N GLY A 136 -26.84 1.23 -6.89
CA GLY A 136 -27.33 2.57 -7.21
C GLY A 136 -28.18 2.59 -8.48
N PRO A 137 -28.43 3.78 -9.04
CA PRO A 137 -29.11 3.91 -10.33
C PRO A 137 -28.32 3.18 -11.42
N SER A 138 -29.04 2.58 -12.36
CA SER A 138 -28.46 1.83 -13.47
C SER A 138 -28.42 2.65 -14.75
N MET A 139 -27.32 2.57 -15.48
CA MET A 139 -27.21 3.12 -16.84
C MET A 139 -26.47 2.15 -17.78
N PRO A 140 -26.66 2.22 -19.10
CA PRO A 140 -25.86 1.43 -20.04
C PRO A 140 -24.36 1.71 -19.88
N VAL A 141 -23.53 0.69 -20.11
CA VAL A 141 -22.08 0.84 -20.08
C VAL A 141 -21.58 1.51 -21.36
N ILE A 142 -20.74 2.53 -21.23
CA ILE A 142 -20.10 3.26 -22.33
C ILE A 142 -19.11 2.31 -23.03
N PRO A 143 -19.27 2.05 -24.35
CA PRO A 143 -18.47 1.05 -25.07
C PRO A 143 -16.95 1.29 -25.00
N THR A 144 -16.50 2.54 -24.98
CA THR A 144 -15.06 2.87 -24.91
C THR A 144 -14.40 2.43 -23.60
N LEU A 145 -15.17 2.32 -22.51
CA LEU A 145 -14.67 1.84 -21.21
C LEU A 145 -14.56 0.31 -21.14
N MET A 146 -15.26 -0.41 -22.02
CA MET A 146 -15.14 -1.87 -22.15
C MET A 146 -13.80 -2.28 -22.74
N ASN A 147 -13.29 -1.48 -23.67
CA ASN A 147 -12.06 -1.77 -24.42
C ASN A 147 -10.77 -1.39 -23.67
N GLN A 148 -10.88 -0.82 -22.47
CA GLN A 148 -9.70 -0.45 -21.69
C GLN A 148 -9.03 -1.66 -21.03
N PRO A 149 -7.68 -1.65 -20.86
CA PRO A 149 -6.92 -2.75 -20.27
C PRO A 149 -7.46 -3.17 -18.91
N ILE A 150 -8.04 -4.38 -18.83
CA ILE A 150 -8.63 -4.93 -17.61
C ILE A 150 -7.55 -5.49 -16.67
N ARG A 151 -7.93 -5.65 -15.39
CA ARG A 151 -7.09 -6.35 -14.41
C ARG A 151 -6.77 -7.76 -14.91
N GLN A 152 -5.49 -8.15 -14.84
CA GLN A 152 -5.07 -9.50 -15.22
C GLN A 152 -5.54 -10.51 -14.18
N TYR A 153 -6.10 -11.62 -14.67
CA TYR A 153 -6.51 -12.76 -13.85
C TYR A 153 -5.77 -14.02 -14.32
N PRO A 154 -5.52 -15.00 -13.43
CA PRO A 154 -5.84 -15.01 -12.00
C PRO A 154 -5.00 -14.01 -11.21
N LEU A 155 -5.51 -13.57 -10.05
CA LEU A 155 -4.76 -12.68 -9.16
C LEU A 155 -3.53 -13.43 -8.62
N ARG A 156 -2.40 -12.73 -8.52
CA ARG A 156 -1.18 -13.32 -7.95
C ARG A 156 -1.40 -13.69 -6.50
N ASN A 157 -0.79 -14.76 -6.03
CA ASN A 157 -0.81 -15.05 -4.59
C ASN A 157 0.05 -14.04 -3.85
N TYR A 158 -0.46 -13.50 -2.75
CA TYR A 158 0.24 -12.53 -1.92
C TYR A 158 0.45 -13.12 -0.52
N ASN A 159 1.71 -13.46 -0.20
CA ASN A 159 2.09 -14.16 1.04
C ASN A 159 2.88 -13.24 1.98
N GLU A 160 2.30 -12.10 2.34
CA GLU A 160 2.87 -11.22 3.35
C GLU A 160 2.21 -11.48 4.72
N PRO A 161 2.98 -11.39 5.82
CA PRO A 161 2.46 -11.57 7.16
C PRO A 161 1.40 -10.51 7.50
N ALA A 162 0.45 -10.89 8.35
CA ALA A 162 -0.52 -9.96 8.90
C ALA A 162 0.18 -8.90 9.76
N VAL A 163 -0.36 -7.69 9.82
CA VAL A 163 0.28 -6.55 10.51
C VAL A 163 -0.73 -5.83 11.39
N TYR A 164 -0.37 -5.55 12.62
CA TYR A 164 -1.14 -4.64 13.47
C TYR A 164 -1.02 -3.21 12.94
N VAL A 165 -2.15 -2.57 12.69
CA VAL A 165 -2.19 -1.24 12.05
C VAL A 165 -2.30 -0.10 13.04
N MET A 166 -2.72 -0.39 14.28
CA MET A 166 -2.96 0.57 15.34
C MET A 166 -2.64 -0.03 16.70
N GLY A 167 -2.61 0.84 17.73
CA GLY A 167 -2.32 0.45 19.11
C GLY A 167 -0.83 0.28 19.38
N GLU A 168 -0.50 -0.24 20.57
CA GLU A 168 0.89 -0.43 21.03
C GLU A 168 1.67 -1.41 20.14
N ARG A 169 0.96 -2.33 19.49
CA ARG A 169 1.53 -3.35 18.59
C ARG A 169 1.64 -2.86 17.15
N GLN A 170 1.35 -1.60 16.86
CA GLN A 170 1.39 -1.05 15.50
C GLN A 170 2.72 -1.37 14.80
N GLY A 171 2.64 -1.91 13.59
CA GLY A 171 3.78 -2.32 12.78
C GLY A 171 4.30 -3.73 13.08
N GLN A 172 3.86 -4.38 14.16
CA GLN A 172 4.23 -5.77 14.45
C GLN A 172 3.66 -6.72 13.38
N LYS A 173 4.55 -7.47 12.73
CA LYS A 173 4.20 -8.50 11.76
C LYS A 173 3.98 -9.85 12.44
N LEU A 174 2.95 -10.58 12.02
CA LEU A 174 2.67 -11.96 12.43
C LEU A 174 3.04 -12.91 11.30
N TYR A 175 4.15 -13.61 11.46
CA TYR A 175 4.59 -14.63 10.53
C TYR A 175 3.89 -15.96 10.86
N PRO A 176 3.19 -16.59 9.88
CA PRO A 176 2.47 -17.85 10.10
C PRO A 176 3.35 -19.00 10.63
N ASN A 177 4.67 -18.95 10.39
CA ASN A 177 5.63 -20.00 10.77
C ASN A 177 6.73 -19.53 11.74
N ALA A 178 6.51 -18.47 12.53
CA ALA A 178 7.51 -18.08 13.52
C ALA A 178 7.66 -19.17 14.61
N PRO A 179 8.87 -19.73 14.83
CA PRO A 179 9.12 -20.63 15.95
C PRO A 179 9.00 -19.83 17.25
N GLY A 180 7.84 -19.94 17.90
CA GLY A 180 7.47 -19.09 19.04
C GLY A 180 5.97 -18.82 19.15
N GLY A 181 5.16 -19.25 18.19
CA GLY A 181 3.72 -19.39 18.40
C GLY A 181 3.46 -20.39 19.53
N ILE A 182 3.10 -19.88 20.71
CA ILE A 182 2.60 -20.70 21.83
C ILE A 182 1.42 -21.51 21.29
N PRO A 183 1.48 -22.85 21.25
CA PRO A 183 0.34 -23.65 20.86
C PRO A 183 -0.77 -23.44 21.91
N PRO A 184 -2.01 -23.13 21.50
CA PRO A 184 -3.16 -23.23 22.38
C PRO A 184 -3.36 -24.71 22.69
N GLY A 185 -2.94 -25.14 23.88
CA GLY A 185 -2.94 -26.55 24.27
C GLY A 185 -1.82 -26.97 25.22
N ALA A 186 -1.03 -26.04 25.78
CA ALA A 186 -0.11 -26.34 26.86
C ALA A 186 -0.87 -26.59 28.18
N ASP A 187 -1.66 -27.66 28.21
CA ASP A 187 -2.11 -28.29 29.44
C ASP A 187 -2.15 -29.81 29.22
N ARG A 188 -1.39 -30.52 30.04
CA ARG A 188 -1.22 -31.99 30.13
C ARG A 188 -0.18 -32.62 29.20
N MET A 189 1.09 -32.54 29.59
CA MET A 189 2.01 -33.68 29.38
C MET A 189 2.03 -34.55 30.64
N GLN A 190 1.58 -35.79 30.46
CA GLN A 190 1.61 -36.89 31.42
C GLN A 190 3.04 -37.19 31.91
N PRO A 191 3.20 -37.76 33.12
CA PRO A 191 4.50 -38.22 33.60
C PRO A 191 4.91 -39.48 32.82
N MET A 192 6.05 -39.42 32.13
CA MET A 192 6.64 -40.57 31.43
C MET A 192 7.20 -41.61 32.42
N PRO A 193 7.07 -42.91 32.13
CA PRO A 193 7.45 -43.98 33.05
C PRO A 193 8.97 -44.24 33.05
N PRO A 194 9.56 -44.66 34.19
CA PRO A 194 10.99 -44.87 34.32
C PRO A 194 11.37 -46.31 33.94
N SER A 195 11.50 -46.61 32.65
CA SER A 195 12.07 -47.88 32.18
C SER A 195 12.51 -47.79 30.71
N ALA A 196 13.65 -47.18 30.45
CA ALA A 196 14.42 -47.39 29.22
C ALA A 196 15.88 -46.98 29.46
N ILE A 197 16.54 -47.70 30.36
CA ILE A 197 18.00 -47.74 30.44
C ILE A 197 18.49 -48.63 29.29
N GLY A 198 19.29 -48.07 28.38
CA GLY A 198 20.20 -48.86 27.55
C GLY A 198 20.36 -48.37 26.11
N ALA A 199 21.31 -47.46 25.89
CA ALA A 199 22.33 -47.50 24.81
C ALA A 199 22.73 -46.08 24.37
N GLY A 200 24.01 -45.76 24.49
CA GLY A 200 24.64 -44.63 23.78
C GLY A 200 24.88 -43.37 24.61
N PHE A 201 25.70 -43.46 25.65
CA PHE A 201 26.31 -42.27 26.28
C PHE A 201 27.31 -41.62 25.32
N GLY A 202 26.82 -40.72 24.46
CA GLY A 202 27.64 -39.74 23.77
C GLY A 202 27.90 -38.55 24.70
N ASN A 203 29.18 -38.24 24.93
CA ASN A 203 29.65 -37.17 25.81
C ASN A 203 28.83 -35.87 25.66
N PRO A 204 28.27 -35.29 26.74
CA PRO A 204 27.54 -34.01 26.69
C PRO A 204 28.42 -32.84 26.18
N GLN A 205 29.74 -32.95 26.35
CA GLN A 205 30.72 -32.03 25.77
C GLN A 205 30.71 -32.00 24.23
N ALA A 206 30.41 -33.12 23.56
CA ALA A 206 30.42 -33.20 22.10
C ALA A 206 29.21 -32.49 21.49
N MET A 207 28.06 -32.53 22.16
CA MET A 207 26.86 -31.80 21.74
C MET A 207 27.04 -30.28 21.91
N LEU A 208 27.70 -29.84 22.98
CA LEU A 208 28.05 -28.43 23.18
C LEU A 208 29.05 -27.92 22.14
N ALA A 209 30.06 -28.73 21.80
CA ALA A 209 31.05 -28.40 20.77
C ALA A 209 30.43 -28.31 19.36
N GLN A 210 29.43 -29.14 19.08
CA GLN A 210 28.68 -29.08 17.82
C GLN A 210 27.83 -27.81 17.74
N GLN A 211 27.31 -27.33 18.88
CA GLN A 211 26.54 -26.10 18.98
C GLN A 211 27.42 -24.85 18.83
N SER A 212 28.64 -24.84 19.41
CA SER A 212 29.59 -23.75 19.27
C SER A 212 30.14 -23.62 17.85
N ASN A 213 30.44 -24.75 17.18
CA ASN A 213 30.89 -24.74 15.78
C ASN A 213 29.81 -24.21 14.83
N ASN A 214 28.53 -24.50 15.11
CA ASN A 214 27.44 -24.02 14.28
C ASN A 214 27.24 -22.50 14.45
N MET A 215 27.49 -21.97 15.65
CA MET A 215 27.42 -20.54 15.93
C MET A 215 28.56 -19.76 15.24
N GLU A 216 29.80 -20.26 15.27
CA GLU A 216 30.94 -19.62 14.61
C GLU A 216 30.80 -19.61 13.07
N ALA A 217 30.23 -20.67 12.50
CA ALA A 217 29.96 -20.75 11.05
C ALA A 217 28.92 -19.72 10.59
N LEU A 218 27.89 -19.46 11.41
CA LEU A 218 26.87 -18.43 11.18
C LEU A 218 27.46 -17.02 11.29
N GLU A 219 28.36 -16.79 12.25
CA GLU A 219 29.00 -15.50 12.43
C GLU A 219 29.93 -15.14 11.25
N ARG A 220 30.73 -16.10 10.75
CA ARG A 220 31.53 -15.91 9.53
C ARG A 220 30.67 -15.61 8.30
N ARG A 221 29.47 -16.18 8.21
CA ARG A 221 28.53 -15.90 7.11
C ARG A 221 27.93 -14.50 7.22
N SER A 222 27.55 -14.08 8.43
CA SER A 222 27.07 -12.73 8.72
C SER A 222 28.11 -11.65 8.42
N GLN A 223 29.39 -11.94 8.71
CA GLN A 223 30.48 -11.00 8.47
C GLN A 223 30.74 -10.80 6.96
N ARG A 224 30.71 -11.89 6.18
CA ARG A 224 30.81 -11.82 4.71
C ARG A 224 29.63 -11.09 4.06
N GLU A 225 28.41 -11.22 4.60
CA GLU A 225 27.26 -10.46 4.12
C GLU A 225 27.36 -8.97 4.46
N ARG A 226 27.89 -8.63 5.64
CA ARG A 226 28.16 -7.23 6.01
C ARG A 226 29.20 -6.60 5.09
N ASP A 227 30.32 -7.28 4.83
CA ASP A 227 31.38 -6.76 3.94
C ASP A 227 30.90 -6.61 2.49
N ARG A 228 30.06 -7.53 2.01
CA ARG A 228 29.47 -7.47 0.65
C ARG A 228 28.40 -6.39 0.52
N SER A 229 27.62 -6.12 1.58
CA SER A 229 26.56 -5.10 1.56
C SER A 229 27.10 -3.67 1.68
N GLY A 230 28.23 -3.46 2.37
CA GLY A 230 28.91 -2.17 2.45
C GLY A 230 29.53 -1.70 1.14
N SER A 231 30.14 -2.62 0.37
CA SER A 231 30.85 -2.29 -0.88
C SER A 231 29.92 -1.96 -2.06
N VAL A 232 28.71 -2.55 -2.13
CA VAL A 232 27.76 -2.29 -3.21
C VAL A 232 27.06 -0.93 -3.04
N ASN A 233 26.81 -0.51 -1.80
CA ASN A 233 26.16 0.77 -1.53
C ASN A 233 27.10 1.96 -1.78
N THR A 234 28.40 1.85 -1.48
CA THR A 234 29.37 2.93 -1.77
C THR A 234 29.63 3.11 -3.26
N ALA A 235 29.76 2.02 -4.02
CA ALA A 235 29.93 2.08 -5.48
C ALA A 235 28.71 2.69 -6.19
N LYS A 236 27.49 2.35 -5.74
CA LYS A 236 26.26 2.90 -6.31
C LYS A 236 26.12 4.41 -6.03
N VAL A 237 26.41 4.83 -4.79
CA VAL A 237 26.37 6.25 -4.40
C VAL A 237 27.40 7.07 -5.19
N GLN A 238 28.62 6.55 -5.40
CA GLN A 238 29.63 7.23 -6.22
C GLN A 238 29.18 7.39 -7.68
N SER A 239 28.57 6.34 -8.28
CA SER A 239 28.05 6.42 -9.65
C SER A 239 26.91 7.42 -9.81
N GLU A 240 26.02 7.55 -8.81
CA GLU A 240 24.94 8.53 -8.85
C GLU A 240 25.45 9.97 -8.69
N VAL A 241 26.49 10.18 -7.87
CA VAL A 241 27.14 11.50 -7.72
C VAL A 241 27.83 11.93 -9.01
N GLU A 242 28.52 11.02 -9.69
CA GLU A 242 29.22 11.32 -10.95
C GLU A 242 28.23 11.69 -12.08
N VAL A 243 27.10 10.96 -12.18
CA VAL A 243 26.02 11.28 -13.13
C VAL A 243 25.39 12.64 -12.84
N LEU A 244 25.18 12.98 -11.56
CA LEU A 244 24.63 14.28 -11.17
C LEU A 244 25.58 15.43 -11.49
N GLN A 245 26.89 15.24 -11.29
CA GLN A 245 27.91 16.24 -11.63
C GLN A 245 28.01 16.45 -13.15
N ALA A 246 27.99 15.37 -13.94
CA ALA A 246 27.99 15.47 -15.41
C ALA A 246 26.76 16.23 -15.93
N LYS A 247 25.58 15.99 -15.33
CA LYS A 247 24.33 16.67 -15.69
C LYS A 247 24.31 18.15 -15.25
N ALA A 248 24.99 18.49 -14.17
CA ALA A 248 25.15 19.87 -13.73
C ALA A 248 26.09 20.65 -14.67
N ALA A 249 27.22 20.04 -15.05
CA ALA A 249 28.17 20.62 -15.98
C ALA A 249 27.55 20.86 -17.37
N SER A 250 26.76 19.92 -17.88
CA SER A 250 26.07 20.08 -19.18
C SER A 250 25.05 21.22 -19.16
N ARG A 251 24.39 21.46 -18.02
CA ARG A 251 23.45 22.59 -17.86
C ARG A 251 24.16 23.93 -17.76
N GLN A 252 25.34 23.99 -17.15
CA GLN A 252 26.14 25.21 -17.10
C GLN A 252 26.68 25.57 -18.48
N ALA A 253 27.22 24.61 -19.23
CA ALA A 253 27.67 24.84 -20.60
C ALA A 253 26.54 25.31 -21.53
N ALA A 254 25.34 24.74 -21.40
CA ALA A 254 24.17 25.18 -22.17
C ALA A 254 23.73 26.62 -21.80
N ARG A 255 23.90 27.02 -20.53
CA ARG A 255 23.55 28.37 -20.07
C ARG A 255 24.57 29.40 -20.55
N GLU A 256 25.86 29.08 -20.52
CA GLU A 256 26.92 29.94 -21.06
C GLU A 256 26.78 30.13 -22.57
N ALA A 257 26.49 29.06 -23.32
CA ALA A 257 26.24 29.15 -24.76
C ALA A 257 25.04 30.05 -25.10
N ALA A 258 23.96 29.99 -24.31
CA ALA A 258 22.80 30.86 -24.49
C ALA A 258 23.09 32.32 -24.14
N GLN A 259 23.99 32.57 -23.18
CA GLN A 259 24.38 33.93 -22.78
C GLN A 259 25.30 34.60 -23.82
N LEU A 260 26.11 33.84 -24.54
CA LEU A 260 26.95 34.33 -25.64
C LEU A 260 26.16 34.67 -26.90
N SER A 261 24.99 34.04 -27.14
CA SER A 261 24.15 34.35 -28.29
C SER A 261 23.33 35.63 -28.15
N ASP A 262 23.12 36.14 -26.94
CA ASP A 262 22.23 37.28 -26.66
C ASP A 262 22.92 38.66 -26.75
N VAL A 263 24.26 38.69 -26.90
CA VAL A 263 25.05 39.94 -26.91
C VAL A 263 25.40 40.41 -28.34
N SER A 264 24.85 39.78 -29.39
CA SER A 264 25.23 40.05 -30.78
C SER A 264 24.05 40.48 -31.66
N MET A 265 23.30 41.51 -31.26
CA MET A 265 22.27 42.16 -32.12
C MET A 265 22.00 43.63 -31.74
N ASP A 266 23.04 44.42 -31.41
CA ASP A 266 22.93 45.89 -31.33
C ASP A 266 23.87 46.54 -32.35
N GLY A 267 23.39 46.66 -33.58
CA GLY A 267 24.12 47.32 -34.65
C GLY A 267 23.27 47.52 -35.89
N LEU A 268 22.99 48.80 -36.20
CA LEU A 268 22.46 49.36 -37.46
C LEU A 268 20.96 49.67 -37.50
N SER A 269 20.56 50.77 -36.86
CA SER A 269 19.41 51.58 -37.30
C SER A 269 19.90 52.81 -38.08
N ALA A 270 19.67 52.82 -39.40
CA ALA A 270 19.81 54.01 -40.24
C ALA A 270 18.43 54.69 -40.41
N PRO A 271 18.33 56.03 -40.38
CA PRO A 271 17.06 56.72 -40.62
C PRO A 271 16.82 56.96 -42.12
N ILE A 272 15.62 56.60 -42.60
CA ILE A 272 15.13 56.88 -43.96
C ILE A 272 14.34 58.21 -43.92
N SER A 273 14.75 59.15 -44.77
CA SER A 273 14.05 60.40 -45.07
C SER A 273 12.70 60.15 -45.75
N GLU A 274 11.65 60.84 -45.30
CA GLU A 274 10.33 60.87 -45.94
C GLU A 274 10.12 62.25 -46.58
N GLY A 275 9.89 62.27 -47.89
CA GLY A 275 9.66 63.45 -48.69
C GLY A 275 8.17 63.71 -48.93
N MET A 276 7.74 64.92 -48.54
CA MET A 276 7.03 65.91 -49.36
C MET A 276 5.93 65.42 -50.34
N GLN A 277 4.67 65.70 -50.00
CA GLN A 277 3.64 66.15 -50.96
C GLN A 277 2.79 67.26 -50.34
N ALA A 278 3.05 68.50 -50.78
CA ALA A 278 2.10 69.52 -51.24
C ALA A 278 2.90 70.69 -51.84
#